data_AF-A0A6S7LUN0-F1
#
_entry.id   AF-A0A6S7LUN0-F1
#
_cell.length_a   1.000
_cell.length_b   1.000
_cell.length_c   1.000
_cell.angle_alpha   90.00
_cell.angle_beta   90.00
_cell.angle_gamma   90.00
#
_symmetry.space_group_name_H-M   'P 1'
#
loop_
_entity.id
_entity.type
_entity.pdbx_description
1 polymer ?
#
loop_
_entity_poly.entity_id
_entity_poly.type
_entity_poly.pdbx_seq_one_letter_code
_entity_poly.pdbx_strand_id
1 'polypeptide(L)' 'MAAVPCHKLSNIKKQAMNYNIIGIDEGQFFSDIVEFCEELANKGKTVIVAALDGTFQRQ' A
#
# COMPACT_ATOMS: atom_id res chain seq x y z
N MET A 1 -4.12 -16.25 1.47
CA MET A 1 -4.60 -15.56 0.26
C MET A 1 -3.41 -15.29 -0.64
N ALA A 2 -3.60 -15.30 -1.97
CA ALA A 2 -2.60 -14.83 -2.91
C ALA A 2 -2.57 -13.30 -2.93
N ALA A 3 -1.43 -12.71 -3.32
CA ALA A 3 -1.31 -11.27 -3.53
C ALA A 3 -2.21 -10.80 -4.69
N VAL A 4 -2.73 -9.58 -4.58
CA VAL A 4 -3.56 -8.96 -5.62
C VAL A 4 -2.71 -7.93 -6.36
N PRO A 5 -2.39 -8.14 -7.65
CA PRO A 5 -1.60 -7.18 -8.40
C PRO A 5 -2.43 -5.93 -8.68
N CYS A 6 -1.82 -4.75 -8.58
CA CYS A 6 -2.43 -3.50 -9.02
C CYS A 6 -1.33 -2.53 -9.46
N HIS A 7 -1.71 -1.54 -10.29
CA HIS A 7 -0.84 -0.43 -10.68
C HIS A 7 -1.10 0.84 -9.87
N LYS A 8 -2.24 0.90 -9.18
CA LYS A 8 -2.66 2.03 -8.35
C LYS A 8 -3.51 1.50 -7.21
N LEU A 9 -3.19 1.89 -5.97
CA LEU A 9 -3.82 1.34 -4.77
C LEU A 9 -5.30 1.72 -4.68
N SER A 10 -5.67 2.90 -5.20
CA SER A 10 -7.06 3.33 -5.32
C SER A 10 -7.97 2.30 -6.01
N ASN A 11 -7.44 1.50 -6.93
CA ASN A 11 -8.23 0.53 -7.71
C ASN A 11 -8.71 -0.65 -6.86
N ILE A 12 -7.94 -1.03 -5.83
CA ILE A 12 -8.27 -2.15 -4.94
C ILE A 12 -8.85 -1.70 -3.59
N LYS A 13 -8.97 -0.39 -3.36
CA LYS A 13 -9.37 0.19 -2.07
C LYS A 13 -10.66 -0.40 -1.51
N LYS A 14 -11.69 -0.58 -2.34
CA LYS A 14 -12.96 -1.18 -1.92
C LYS A 14 -12.78 -2.60 -1.38
N GLN A 15 -11.89 -3.38 -2.00
CA GLN A 15 -11.56 -4.73 -1.53
C GLN A 15 -10.71 -4.65 -0.25
N ALA A 16 -9.72 -3.77 -0.19
CA ALA A 16 -8.87 -3.57 0.99
C ALA A 16 -9.66 -3.18 2.24
N MET A 17 -10.79 -2.48 2.07
CA MET A 17 -11.70 -2.11 3.16
C MET A 17 -12.29 -3.31 3.91
N ASN A 18 -12.33 -4.50 3.30
CA ASN A 18 -12.85 -5.72 3.92
C ASN A 18 -11.84 -6.42 4.84
N TYR A 19 -10.61 -5.92 4.95
CA TYR A 19 -9.54 -6.51 5.75
C TYR A 19 -9.09 -5.59 6.87
N ASN A 20 -8.63 -6.17 7.98
CA ASN A 20 -8.08 -5.42 9.12
C ASN A 20 -6.59 -5.09 8.95
N ILE A 21 -5.85 -5.98 8.29
CA ILE A 21 -4.41 -5.87 8.07
C ILE A 21 -4.16 -5.87 6.55
N ILE A 22 -3.42 -4.88 6.07
CA ILE A 22 -3.07 -4.72 4.65
C ILE A 22 -1.54 -4.72 4.53
N GLY A 23 -1.02 -5.67 3.76
CA GLY A 23 0.37 -5.68 3.32
C GLY A 23 0.48 -5.06 1.93
N ILE A 24 1.44 -4.15 1.75
CA ILE A 24 1.80 -3.56 0.46
C ILE A 24 3.26 -3.91 0.20
N ASP A 25 3.51 -4.55 -0.94
CA ASP A 25 4.84 -4.90 -1.40
C ASP A 25 5.30 -3.92 -2.48
N GLU A 26 6.61 -3.67 -2.56
CA GLU A 26 7.24 -2.74 -3.50
C GLU A 26 6.59 -1.34 -3.53
N GLY A 27 6.36 -0.79 -2.32
CA GLY A 27 5.60 0.45 -2.10
C GLY A 27 6.08 1.66 -2.91
N GLN A 28 7.37 1.72 -3.24
CA GLN A 28 7.97 2.81 -4.03
C GLN A 28 7.39 2.94 -5.45
N PHE A 29 6.71 1.92 -5.98
CA PHE A 29 6.07 2.00 -7.30
C PHE A 29 4.67 2.65 -7.28
N PHE A 30 4.10 2.90 -6.10
CA PHE A 30 2.74 3.44 -5.97
C PHE A 30 2.78 4.92 -5.60
N SER A 31 2.44 5.79 -6.55
CA SER A 31 2.40 7.25 -6.33
C SER A 31 1.29 7.70 -5.37
N ASP A 32 0.26 6.87 -5.16
CA ASP A 32 -0.85 7.12 -4.24
C ASP A 32 -0.68 6.44 -2.87
N ILE A 33 0.52 5.91 -2.55
CA ILE A 33 0.76 5.13 -1.33
C ILE A 33 0.53 5.91 -0.05
N VAL A 34 0.96 7.17 0.01
CA VAL A 34 0.85 8.00 1.22
C VAL A 34 -0.62 8.25 1.55
N GLU A 35 -1.40 8.76 0.60
CA GLU A 35 -2.83 9.04 0.78
C GLU A 35 -3.60 7.75 1.13
N PHE A 36 -3.29 6.65 0.46
CA PHE A 36 -3.93 5.35 0.70
C PHE A 36 -3.67 4.81 2.10
N CYS A 37 -2.41 4.81 2.54
CA CYS A 37 -2.02 4.31 3.86
C CYS A 37 -2.62 5.17 4.97
N GLU A 38 -2.52 6.49 4.83
CA GLU A 38 -3.05 7.46 5.79
C GLU A 38 -4.57 7.28 5.99
N GLU A 39 -5.32 7.15 4.90
CA GLU A 39 -6.76 6.96 5.00
C GLU A 39 -7.15 5.63 5.66
N LEU A 40 -6.46 4.54 5.34
CA LEU A 40 -6.75 3.22 5.92
C LEU A 40 -6.36 3.16 7.40
N ALA A 41 -5.22 3.76 7.77
CA ALA A 41 -4.78 3.87 9.15
C ALA A 41 -5.77 4.67 9.99
N ASN A 42 -6.25 5.81 9.48
CA ASN A 42 -7.29 6.61 10.12
C ASN A 42 -8.63 5.87 10.28
N LYS A 43 -8.88 4.85 9.45
CA LYS A 43 -10.04 3.94 9.57
C LYS A 43 -9.77 2.73 10.48
N GLY A 44 -8.69 2.76 11.27
CA GLY A 44 -8.35 1.74 12.26
C GLY A 44 -7.75 0.46 11.67
N LYS A 45 -7.20 0.53 10.45
CA LYS A 45 -6.55 -0.62 9.81
C LYS A 45 -5.05 -0.59 10.04
N THR A 46 -4.44 -1.75 10.19
CA THR A 46 -2.98 -1.88 10.23
C THR A 46 -2.44 -2.01 8.82
N VAL A 47 -1.62 -1.06 8.40
CA VAL A 47 -0.98 -1.06 7.08
C VAL A 47 0.52 -1.31 7.27
N ILE A 48 1.05 -2.32 6.58
CA ILE A 48 2.47 -2.69 6.60
C ILE A 48 2.98 -2.55 5.17
N VAL A 49 4.03 -1.76 5.00
CA VAL A 49 4.61 -1.46 3.68
C VAL A 49 6.05 -1.97 3.64
N ALA A 50 6.34 -2.83 2.67
CA ALA A 50 7.70 -3.08 2.21
C ALA A 50 7.99 -2.14 1.04
N ALA A 51 9.04 -1.34 1.15
CA ALA A 51 9.47 -0.43 0.09
C ALA A 51 10.98 -0.20 0.18
N LEU A 52 11.57 0.18 -0.95
CA LEU A 52 12.93 0.70 -0.98
C LEU A 52 12.94 2.16 -0.52
N ASP A 53 13.91 2.50 0.31
CA ASP A 53 14.17 3.86 0.79
C ASP A 53 14.96 4.70 -0.22
N GLY A 54 15.63 4.03 -1.17
CA GLY A 54 16.37 4.68 -2.23
C GLY A 54 16.33 3.92 -3.55
N THR A 55 16.64 4.66 -4.61
CA THR A 55 16.82 4.16 -5.97
C THR A 55 18.17 3.45 -6.13
N PHE A 56 18.41 2.85 -7.30
CA PHE A 56 19.73 2.28 -7.63
C PHE A 56 20.88 3.31 -7.55
N GLN A 57 20.57 4.61 -7.60
CA GLN A 57 21.53 5.71 -7.45
C GLN A 57 21.81 6.07 -5.99
N ARG A 58 21.21 5.35 -5.03
CA ARG A 58 21.24 5.65 -3.59
C ARG A 58 20.70 7.06 -3.27
N GLN A 59 19.65 7.44 -4.00
CA GLN A 59 18.84 8.63 -3.78
C GLN A 59 17.45 8.25 -3.34
#